data_AF-A0A1H2A0Z2-F1
#
_entry.id   AF-A0A1H2A0Z2-F1
#
_cell.length_a   1.000
_cell.length_b   1.000
_cell.length_c   1.000
_cell.angle_alpha   90.00
_cell.angle_beta   90.00
_cell.angle_gamma   90.00
#
_symmetry.space_group_name_H-M   'P 1'
#
loop_
_entity.id
_entity.type
_entity.pdbx_description
1 polymer ?
#
loop_
_entity_poly.entity_id
_entity_poly.type
_entity_poly.pdbx_seq_one_letter_code
_entity_poly.pdbx_strand_id
1 'polypeptide(L)'
;MSHTLHLSAVLLHRLEHTEDFPRRIRIVRNVIEASDIRRPEMPGLLADVRLIVVNGILKGVSTFNALQRADERRKAIFLEAFPELRTTLHNLEDHPLLRGCIAVFDLEPTTHSSVLLERAEAFHALFDTDEHLLAITGALLAIGDYSRRAPRWAGYSFCDFGSSTHLKPWWKIFTGKPEKHLIDVVMTLLDLVAEHHHDLASLQQVQQDFILACEESELLDWRYNLVKYPVMRSGKSGRYSIHSNGYSICMLHKLQMNSYYHDPYLTALFHEGVPGSSEQNFWYYGYEMESRRMQIEGGIVSIQSVDLGWQLSDLPNDPAQRASFDKVCVELGIGADHLYRISQSGKLGADVRDAVSECSATPIDHVDRQHDQQAHCGGNATVAAVIQSQQKPA
;
A
#
# COMPACT_ATOMS: atom_id res chain seq x y z
N MET A 1 17.34 -19.42 -18.29
CA MET A 1 18.72 -18.89 -18.40
C MET A 1 19.40 -18.87 -17.04
N SER A 2 18.74 -18.43 -15.95
CA SER A 2 19.27 -18.56 -14.58
C SER A 2 19.74 -19.99 -14.22
N HIS A 3 18.95 -21.03 -14.53
CA HIS A 3 19.35 -22.43 -14.29
C HIS A 3 20.66 -22.83 -15.00
N THR A 4 20.97 -22.24 -16.16
CA THR A 4 22.21 -22.50 -16.90
C THR A 4 23.43 -22.00 -16.14
N LEU A 5 23.33 -20.83 -15.49
CA LEU A 5 24.41 -20.27 -14.69
C LEU A 5 24.64 -21.08 -13.41
N HIS A 6 23.56 -21.51 -12.74
CA HIS A 6 23.65 -22.40 -11.58
C HIS A 6 24.27 -23.76 -11.95
N LEU A 7 23.83 -24.37 -13.06
CA LEU A 7 24.43 -25.60 -13.56
C LEU A 7 25.92 -25.42 -13.88
N SER A 8 26.29 -24.31 -14.54
CA SER A 8 27.69 -23.99 -14.83
C SER A 8 28.52 -23.89 -13.54
N ALA A 9 27.98 -23.27 -12.50
CA ALA A 9 28.67 -23.17 -11.21
C ALA A 9 28.92 -24.56 -10.59
N VAL A 10 27.92 -25.46 -10.61
CA VAL A 10 28.07 -26.83 -10.13
C VAL A 10 29.10 -27.61 -10.96
N LEU A 11 29.05 -27.50 -12.29
CA LEU A 11 30.00 -28.18 -13.18
C LEU A 11 31.44 -27.70 -12.93
N LEU A 12 31.66 -26.39 -12.80
CA LEU A 12 32.97 -25.82 -12.50
C LEU A 12 33.51 -26.34 -11.17
N HIS A 13 32.68 -26.40 -10.12
CA HIS A 13 33.10 -26.98 -8.85
C HIS A 13 33.46 -28.46 -8.96
N ARG A 14 32.66 -29.24 -9.70
CA ARG A 14 32.92 -30.68 -9.90
C ARG A 14 34.17 -30.96 -10.71
N LEU A 15 34.57 -30.06 -11.61
CA LEU A 15 35.77 -30.18 -12.44
C LEU A 15 37.04 -29.70 -11.71
N GLU A 16 36.94 -28.58 -10.98
CA GLU A 16 38.10 -27.87 -10.41
C GLU A 16 38.27 -28.13 -8.90
N HIS A 17 37.37 -28.92 -8.28
CA HIS A 17 37.38 -29.24 -6.84
C HIS A 17 37.49 -28.02 -5.92
N THR A 18 36.70 -26.99 -6.23
CA THR A 18 36.83 -25.68 -5.56
C THR A 18 36.46 -25.73 -4.08
N GLU A 19 37.27 -25.06 -3.25
CA GLU A 19 37.00 -24.90 -1.81
C GLU A 19 35.85 -23.91 -1.55
N ASP A 20 35.21 -24.04 -0.38
CA ASP A 20 34.13 -23.14 0.09
C ASP A 20 33.00 -22.96 -0.95
N PHE A 21 32.71 -24.03 -1.70
CA PHE A 21 31.68 -24.00 -2.73
C PHE A 21 30.29 -23.57 -2.20
N PRO A 22 29.83 -23.96 -0.99
CA PRO A 22 28.55 -23.51 -0.44
C PRO A 22 28.41 -21.98 -0.36
N ARG A 23 29.48 -21.27 0.02
CA ARG A 23 29.49 -19.81 0.01
C ARG A 23 29.50 -19.26 -1.42
N ARG A 24 30.34 -19.82 -2.30
CA ARG A 24 30.48 -19.33 -3.69
C ARG A 24 29.18 -19.49 -4.48
N ILE A 25 28.46 -20.60 -4.33
CA ILE A 25 27.17 -20.81 -5.01
C ILE A 25 26.08 -19.88 -4.46
N ARG A 26 26.13 -19.53 -3.17
CA ARG A 26 25.23 -18.53 -2.55
C ARG A 26 25.43 -17.15 -3.17
N ILE A 27 26.68 -16.71 -3.33
CA ILE A 27 27.00 -15.46 -4.04
C ILE A 27 26.45 -15.50 -5.47
N VAL A 28 26.68 -16.60 -6.21
CA VAL A 28 26.17 -16.77 -7.59
C VAL A 28 24.63 -16.66 -7.63
N ARG A 29 23.94 -17.32 -6.70
CA ARG A 29 22.48 -17.27 -6.58
C ARG A 29 21.98 -15.85 -6.32
N ASN A 30 22.61 -15.12 -5.40
CA ASN A 30 22.22 -13.74 -5.08
C ASN A 30 22.42 -12.79 -6.27
N VAL A 31 23.58 -12.84 -6.96
CA VAL A 31 23.84 -11.94 -8.11
C VAL A 31 22.97 -12.23 -9.33
N ILE A 32 22.44 -13.44 -9.45
CA ILE A 32 21.52 -13.83 -10.53
C ILE A 32 20.12 -13.24 -10.33
N GLU A 33 19.65 -13.11 -9.09
CA GLU A 33 18.23 -12.95 -8.78
C GLU A 33 17.58 -11.66 -9.32
N ALA A 34 18.35 -10.57 -9.40
CA ALA A 34 17.93 -9.29 -9.97
C ALA A 34 18.63 -8.92 -11.28
N SER A 35 19.28 -9.90 -11.92
CA SER A 35 19.93 -9.71 -13.23
C SER A 35 18.94 -10.07 -14.35
N ASP A 36 18.65 -9.11 -15.22
CA ASP A 36 17.90 -9.36 -16.46
C ASP A 36 18.81 -10.10 -17.44
N ILE A 37 18.85 -11.44 -17.34
CA ILE A 37 19.78 -12.27 -18.12
C ILE A 37 19.36 -12.29 -19.59
N ARG A 38 20.16 -11.64 -20.45
CA ARG A 38 19.96 -11.61 -21.89
C ARG A 38 20.94 -12.52 -22.61
N ARG A 39 20.49 -13.14 -23.71
CA ARG A 39 21.33 -14.08 -24.50
C ARG A 39 22.69 -13.50 -24.92
N PRO A 40 22.81 -12.24 -25.37
CA PRO A 40 24.11 -11.68 -25.78
C PRO A 40 25.12 -11.56 -24.63
N GLU A 41 24.65 -11.45 -23.39
CA GLU A 41 25.48 -11.28 -22.20
C GLU A 41 25.97 -12.62 -21.62
N MET A 42 25.41 -13.75 -22.07
CA MET A 42 25.71 -15.08 -21.55
C MET A 42 27.21 -15.43 -21.50
N PRO A 43 28.04 -15.11 -22.51
CA PRO A 43 29.49 -15.37 -22.41
C PRO A 43 30.14 -14.62 -21.23
N GLY A 44 29.77 -13.35 -21.02
CA GLY A 44 30.26 -12.55 -19.89
C GLY A 44 29.75 -13.07 -18.55
N LEU A 45 28.48 -13.46 -18.47
CA LEU A 45 27.89 -14.06 -17.27
C LEU A 45 28.55 -15.39 -16.89
N LEU A 46 28.87 -16.24 -17.86
CA LEU A 46 29.59 -17.51 -17.61
C LEU A 46 31.03 -17.26 -17.15
N ALA A 47 31.71 -16.25 -17.71
CA ALA A 47 33.03 -15.84 -17.26
C ALA A 47 32.99 -15.32 -15.81
N ASP A 48 32.00 -14.50 -15.48
CA ASP A 48 31.76 -13.99 -14.12
C ASP A 48 31.46 -15.13 -13.13
N VAL A 49 30.64 -16.12 -13.51
CA VAL A 49 30.40 -17.33 -12.68
C VAL A 49 31.70 -18.08 -12.44
N ARG A 50 32.56 -18.23 -13.46
CA ARG A 50 33.89 -18.86 -13.28
C ARG A 50 34.76 -18.08 -12.31
N LEU A 51 34.81 -16.75 -12.40
CA LEU A 51 35.57 -15.93 -11.45
C LEU A 51 35.11 -16.13 -10.01
N ILE A 52 33.79 -16.20 -9.78
CA ILE A 52 33.24 -16.42 -8.44
C ILE A 52 33.53 -17.85 -7.96
N VAL A 53 33.23 -18.85 -8.78
CA VAL A 53 33.25 -20.27 -8.36
C VAL A 53 34.66 -20.83 -8.27
N VAL A 54 35.53 -20.52 -9.23
CA VAL A 54 36.90 -21.05 -9.30
C VAL A 54 37.86 -20.18 -8.50
N ASN A 55 37.82 -18.86 -8.71
CA ASN A 55 38.80 -17.97 -8.11
C ASN A 55 38.34 -17.47 -6.72
N GLY A 56 37.04 -17.51 -6.42
CA GLY A 56 36.50 -16.98 -5.16
C GLY A 56 36.47 -15.46 -5.11
N ILE A 57 36.55 -14.78 -6.27
CA ILE A 57 36.76 -13.33 -6.35
C ILE A 57 35.52 -12.63 -6.90
N LEU A 58 34.95 -11.70 -6.11
CA LEU A 58 33.88 -10.77 -6.53
C LEU A 58 34.42 -9.52 -7.25
N LYS A 59 35.71 -9.20 -7.07
CA LYS A 59 36.42 -8.14 -7.78
C LYS A 59 36.68 -8.56 -9.23
N GLY A 60 36.25 -7.75 -10.20
CA GLY A 60 36.37 -8.06 -11.63
C GLY A 60 35.11 -8.64 -12.26
N VAL A 61 34.15 -9.12 -11.45
CA VAL A 61 32.79 -9.44 -11.90
C VAL A 61 32.12 -8.14 -12.39
N SER A 62 31.65 -8.11 -13.63
CA SER A 62 31.19 -6.86 -14.27
C SER A 62 29.87 -6.98 -15.03
N THR A 63 29.49 -8.18 -15.46
CA THR A 63 28.33 -8.44 -16.32
C THR A 63 27.02 -8.48 -15.54
N PHE A 64 27.04 -8.97 -14.29
CA PHE A 64 25.83 -9.03 -13.44
C PHE A 64 25.23 -7.65 -13.11
N ASN A 65 24.11 -7.61 -12.38
CA ASN A 65 23.56 -6.35 -11.89
C ASN A 65 24.53 -5.65 -10.92
N ALA A 66 24.83 -4.36 -11.16
CA ALA A 66 25.76 -3.58 -10.34
C ALA A 66 25.30 -3.42 -8.87
N LEU A 67 23.99 -3.31 -8.63
CA LEU A 67 23.42 -3.23 -7.28
C LEU A 67 23.65 -4.53 -6.50
N GLN A 68 23.42 -5.68 -7.15
CA GLN A 68 23.65 -6.98 -6.51
C GLN A 68 25.13 -7.20 -6.21
N ARG A 69 26.04 -6.82 -7.12
CA ARG A 69 27.48 -6.87 -6.82
C ARG A 69 27.88 -5.96 -5.66
N ALA A 70 27.27 -4.79 -5.55
CA ALA A 70 27.53 -3.89 -4.43
C ALA A 70 27.03 -4.49 -3.10
N ASP A 71 25.84 -5.09 -3.10
CA ASP A 71 25.29 -5.75 -1.92
C ASP A 71 26.15 -6.95 -1.49
N GLU A 72 26.60 -7.81 -2.43
CA GLU A 72 27.53 -8.92 -2.14
C GLU A 72 28.88 -8.46 -1.55
N ARG A 73 29.41 -7.32 -2.00
CA ARG A 73 30.63 -6.74 -1.42
C ARG A 73 30.39 -6.23 -0.01
N ARG A 74 29.26 -5.57 0.22
CA ARG A 74 28.86 -5.04 1.53
C ARG A 74 28.70 -6.16 2.54
N LYS A 75 28.04 -7.26 2.16
CA LYS A 75 27.93 -8.49 2.97
C LYS A 75 29.29 -9.08 3.31
N ALA A 76 30.20 -9.16 2.33
CA ALA A 76 31.53 -9.71 2.55
C ALA A 76 32.31 -8.86 3.58
N ILE A 77 32.30 -7.54 3.44
CA ILE A 77 32.93 -6.61 4.39
C ILE A 77 32.30 -6.75 5.79
N PHE A 78 30.98 -6.83 5.86
CA PHE A 78 30.26 -7.00 7.12
C PHE A 78 30.63 -8.31 7.83
N LEU A 79 30.69 -9.42 7.10
CA LEU A 79 31.06 -10.74 7.65
C LEU A 79 32.55 -10.88 7.97
N GLU A 80 33.41 -10.03 7.43
CA GLU A 80 34.80 -9.91 7.88
C GLU A 80 34.88 -9.25 9.26
N ALA A 81 34.03 -8.25 9.53
CA ALA A 81 33.95 -7.57 10.82
C ALA A 81 33.20 -8.39 11.89
N PHE A 82 32.13 -9.10 11.51
CA PHE A 82 31.26 -9.87 12.41
C PHE A 82 31.03 -11.31 11.90
N PRO A 83 32.06 -12.19 11.94
CA PRO A 83 31.96 -13.55 11.42
C PRO A 83 30.87 -14.41 12.09
N GLU A 84 30.53 -14.12 13.34
CA GLU A 84 29.52 -14.80 14.14
C GLU A 84 28.09 -14.63 13.58
N LEU A 85 27.83 -13.53 12.85
CA LEU A 85 26.52 -13.24 12.26
C LEU A 85 26.28 -13.92 10.92
N ARG A 86 27.21 -14.76 10.46
CA ARG A 86 27.11 -15.48 9.19
C ARG A 86 25.79 -16.23 9.05
N THR A 87 25.39 -16.98 10.08
CA THR A 87 24.15 -17.76 10.04
C THR A 87 22.93 -16.84 9.92
N THR A 88 22.88 -15.77 10.69
CA THR A 88 21.79 -14.78 10.65
C THR A 88 21.67 -14.13 9.28
N LEU A 89 22.78 -13.65 8.72
CA LEU A 89 22.81 -13.03 7.40
C LEU A 89 22.39 -14.03 6.32
N HIS A 90 22.86 -15.28 6.41
CA HIS A 90 22.47 -16.33 5.49
C HIS A 90 20.97 -16.65 5.55
N ASN A 91 20.37 -16.65 6.73
CA ASN A 91 18.93 -16.87 6.91
C ASN A 91 18.12 -15.73 6.28
N LEU A 92 18.55 -14.47 6.45
CA LEU A 92 17.95 -13.33 5.77
C LEU A 92 18.02 -13.47 4.23
N GLU A 93 19.18 -13.82 3.69
CA GLU A 93 19.33 -14.04 2.25
C GLU A 93 18.43 -15.15 1.70
N ASP A 94 18.16 -16.18 2.51
CA ASP A 94 17.29 -17.30 2.14
C ASP A 94 15.80 -16.94 2.25
N HIS A 95 15.46 -15.79 2.86
CA HIS A 95 14.08 -15.37 2.99
C HIS A 95 13.43 -15.13 1.61
N PRO A 96 12.24 -15.70 1.32
CA PRO A 96 11.59 -15.61 0.01
C PRO A 96 11.29 -14.18 -0.47
N LEU A 97 11.20 -13.21 0.45
CA LEU A 97 11.01 -11.80 0.09
C LEU A 97 12.29 -11.08 -0.31
N LEU A 98 13.39 -11.43 0.34
CA LEU A 98 14.69 -10.78 0.15
C LEU A 98 15.39 -11.38 -1.06
N ARG A 99 15.22 -12.69 -1.30
CA ARG A 99 15.75 -13.39 -2.48
C ARG A 99 17.25 -13.12 -2.67
N GLY A 100 18.00 -13.21 -1.58
CA GLY A 100 19.43 -12.91 -1.57
C GLY A 100 19.77 -11.42 -1.58
N CYS A 101 18.82 -10.49 -1.69
CA CYS A 101 19.06 -9.04 -1.63
C CYS A 101 18.70 -8.51 -0.23
N ILE A 102 19.71 -8.10 0.54
CA ILE A 102 19.50 -7.53 1.89
C ILE A 102 19.89 -6.06 1.94
N ALA A 103 19.84 -5.38 0.80
CA ALA A 103 20.11 -3.94 0.66
C ALA A 103 19.21 -3.04 1.53
N VAL A 104 18.09 -3.57 2.03
CA VAL A 104 17.19 -2.86 2.96
C VAL A 104 17.74 -2.83 4.40
N PHE A 105 18.59 -3.79 4.78
CA PHE A 105 19.22 -3.81 6.09
C PHE A 105 20.42 -2.89 6.10
N ASP A 106 20.61 -2.14 7.17
CA ASP A 106 21.85 -1.43 7.41
C ASP A 106 22.96 -2.42 7.82
N LEU A 107 24.05 -2.47 7.03
CA LEU A 107 25.21 -3.33 7.26
C LEU A 107 26.49 -2.50 7.45
N GLU A 108 26.38 -1.28 7.97
CA GLU A 108 27.57 -0.52 8.34
C GLU A 108 28.40 -1.29 9.39
N PRO A 109 29.74 -1.36 9.26
CA PRO A 109 30.60 -2.07 10.21
C PRO A 109 30.55 -1.54 11.65
N THR A 110 29.97 -0.35 11.85
CA THR A 110 29.74 0.24 13.18
C THR A 110 28.48 -0.28 13.87
N THR A 111 27.59 -0.94 13.13
CA THR A 111 26.35 -1.50 13.68
C THR A 111 26.69 -2.66 14.61
N HIS A 112 26.18 -2.62 15.85
CA HIS A 112 26.41 -3.67 16.83
C HIS A 112 25.80 -5.01 16.37
N SER A 113 26.50 -6.11 16.63
CA SER A 113 26.08 -7.44 16.18
C SER A 113 24.72 -7.88 16.73
N SER A 114 24.38 -7.45 17.95
CA SER A 114 23.05 -7.69 18.55
C SER A 114 21.93 -7.00 17.78
N VAL A 115 22.16 -5.78 17.27
CA VAL A 115 21.14 -4.99 16.56
C VAL A 115 20.73 -5.68 15.26
N LEU A 116 21.70 -6.22 14.49
CA LEU A 116 21.34 -6.95 13.27
C LEU A 116 20.58 -8.25 13.60
N LEU A 117 20.97 -8.95 14.67
CA LEU A 117 20.30 -10.17 15.09
C LEU A 117 18.83 -9.89 15.44
N GLU A 118 18.58 -8.90 16.28
CA GLU A 118 17.24 -8.49 16.70
C GLU A 118 16.39 -8.03 15.51
N ARG A 119 16.95 -7.21 14.60
CA ARG A 119 16.27 -6.81 13.37
C ARG A 119 15.97 -7.98 12.45
N ALA A 120 16.85 -8.97 12.37
CA ALA A 120 16.63 -10.15 11.55
C ALA A 120 15.46 -11.00 12.09
N GLU A 121 15.43 -11.21 13.40
CA GLU A 121 14.33 -11.90 14.08
C GLU A 121 13.00 -11.14 13.91
N ALA A 122 13.02 -9.81 14.08
CA ALA A 122 11.84 -8.96 13.86
C ALA A 122 11.34 -9.04 12.42
N PHE A 123 12.24 -9.05 11.43
CA PHE A 123 11.87 -9.20 10.03
C PHE A 123 11.21 -10.55 9.76
N HIS A 124 11.74 -11.62 10.33
CA HIS A 124 11.12 -12.95 10.24
C HIS A 124 9.74 -12.96 10.90
N ALA A 125 9.59 -12.40 12.10
CA ALA A 125 8.30 -12.33 12.79
C ALA A 125 7.24 -11.55 11.98
N LEU A 126 7.64 -10.45 11.34
CA LEU A 126 6.73 -9.65 10.51
C LEU A 126 6.29 -10.37 9.24
N PHE A 127 7.19 -11.06 8.56
CA PHE A 127 6.94 -11.61 7.22
C PHE A 127 6.85 -13.15 7.17
N ASP A 128 6.59 -13.80 8.30
CA ASP A 128 6.38 -15.25 8.38
C ASP A 128 5.08 -15.68 7.70
N THR A 129 4.02 -14.88 7.83
CA THR A 129 2.69 -15.17 7.27
C THR A 129 2.04 -13.95 6.62
N ASP A 130 1.00 -14.20 5.81
CA ASP A 130 0.23 -13.14 5.15
C ASP A 130 -0.72 -12.40 6.11
N GLU A 131 -0.92 -12.91 7.33
CA GLU A 131 -1.94 -12.44 8.30
C GLU A 131 -1.71 -10.99 8.75
N HIS A 132 -0.46 -10.61 8.94
CA HIS A 132 -0.10 -9.31 9.49
C HIS A 132 0.17 -8.24 8.43
N LEU A 133 0.12 -8.59 7.14
CA LEU A 133 0.51 -7.68 6.06
C LEU A 133 -0.29 -6.37 6.05
N LEU A 134 -1.60 -6.41 6.37
CA LEU A 134 -2.40 -5.20 6.51
C LEU A 134 -1.91 -4.29 7.64
N ALA A 135 -1.56 -4.86 8.80
CA ALA A 135 -1.01 -4.10 9.92
C ALA A 135 0.39 -3.55 9.58
N ILE A 136 1.22 -4.34 8.89
CA ILE A 136 2.58 -3.94 8.49
C ILE A 136 2.55 -2.76 7.52
N THR A 137 1.70 -2.80 6.49
CA THR A 137 1.55 -1.65 5.57
C THR A 137 1.12 -0.37 6.30
N GLY A 138 0.22 -0.49 7.26
CA GLY A 138 -0.23 0.64 8.08
C GLY A 138 0.87 1.18 9.00
N ALA A 139 1.59 0.30 9.69
CA ALA A 139 2.68 0.68 10.59
C ALA A 139 3.85 1.33 9.83
N LEU A 140 4.25 0.79 8.68
CA LEU A 140 5.27 1.43 7.84
C LEU A 140 4.82 2.82 7.38
N LEU A 141 3.57 2.99 6.93
CA LEU A 141 3.03 4.29 6.55
C LEU A 141 2.95 5.26 7.74
N ALA A 142 2.64 4.78 8.94
CA ALA A 142 2.62 5.60 10.16
C ALA A 142 4.01 6.14 10.49
N ILE A 143 5.04 5.29 10.36
CA ILE A 143 6.45 5.67 10.56
C ILE A 143 6.92 6.65 9.47
N GLY A 144 6.57 6.42 8.20
CA GLY A 144 6.91 7.34 7.12
C GLY A 144 6.51 6.89 5.71
N ASP A 145 6.65 7.78 4.72
CA ASP A 145 6.47 7.39 3.31
C ASP A 145 7.62 6.47 2.88
N TYR A 146 7.34 5.16 2.82
CA TYR A 146 8.26 4.13 2.35
C TYR A 146 8.01 3.73 0.89
N SER A 147 7.17 4.48 0.16
CA SER A 147 6.85 4.10 -1.22
C SER A 147 8.09 4.08 -2.11
N ARG A 148 8.10 3.10 -3.02
CA ARG A 148 8.90 3.22 -4.23
C ARG A 148 8.13 4.04 -5.25
N ARG A 149 8.58 5.28 -5.46
CA ARG A 149 7.89 6.23 -6.34
C ARG A 149 8.44 6.18 -7.76
N ALA A 150 7.53 6.14 -8.73
CA ALA A 150 7.83 6.36 -10.13
C ALA A 150 6.96 7.50 -10.66
N PRO A 151 7.54 8.66 -11.02
CA PRO A 151 6.79 9.79 -11.55
C PRO A 151 5.99 9.39 -12.79
N ARG A 152 4.81 9.99 -12.94
CA ARG A 152 3.99 9.91 -14.13
C ARG A 152 3.56 11.30 -14.57
N TRP A 153 2.75 11.31 -15.62
CA TRP A 153 2.19 12.51 -16.23
C TRP A 153 1.05 13.09 -15.38
N ALA A 154 0.69 14.35 -15.65
CA ALA A 154 -0.40 15.07 -14.99
C ALA A 154 -0.34 15.09 -13.45
N GLY A 155 0.86 15.19 -12.87
CA GLY A 155 1.03 15.31 -11.42
C GLY A 155 0.86 14.00 -10.63
N TYR A 156 0.68 12.87 -11.30
CA TYR A 156 0.59 11.55 -10.64
C TYR A 156 1.95 10.89 -10.46
N SER A 157 2.06 10.00 -9.47
CA SER A 157 3.16 9.06 -9.31
C SER A 157 2.61 7.67 -9.00
N PHE A 158 3.24 6.62 -9.56
CA PHE A 158 3.06 5.30 -8.99
C PHE A 158 3.78 5.20 -7.66
N CYS A 159 3.08 4.69 -6.66
CA CYS A 159 3.61 4.42 -5.33
C CYS A 159 3.37 2.94 -5.02
N ASP A 160 4.45 2.17 -4.88
CA ASP A 160 4.37 0.79 -4.42
C ASP A 160 4.63 0.74 -2.91
N PHE A 161 3.69 0.15 -2.17
CA PHE A 161 3.74 -0.03 -0.71
C PHE A 161 3.79 -1.51 -0.28
N GLY A 162 3.76 -2.45 -1.22
CA GLY A 162 3.53 -3.85 -0.88
C GLY A 162 2.05 -4.12 -0.60
N SER A 163 1.66 -5.40 -0.67
CA SER A 163 0.26 -5.82 -0.61
C SER A 163 -0.12 -6.21 0.81
N SER A 164 -1.35 -5.88 1.20
CA SER A 164 -1.92 -6.25 2.50
C SER A 164 -2.41 -7.71 2.56
N THR A 165 -2.31 -8.46 1.46
CA THR A 165 -2.87 -9.82 1.35
C THR A 165 -1.94 -10.83 0.70
N HIS A 166 -0.81 -10.40 0.12
CA HIS A 166 0.11 -11.28 -0.59
C HIS A 166 1.55 -10.81 -0.42
N LEU A 167 2.47 -11.74 -0.21
CA LEU A 167 3.91 -11.45 -0.11
C LEU A 167 4.54 -10.98 -1.43
N LYS A 168 4.07 -11.47 -2.58
CA LYS A 168 4.74 -11.25 -3.88
C LYS A 168 5.01 -9.77 -4.23
N PRO A 169 4.10 -8.81 -4.01
CA PRO A 169 4.38 -7.40 -4.27
C PRO A 169 5.49 -6.79 -3.41
N TRP A 170 5.75 -7.34 -2.22
CA TRP A 170 6.85 -6.91 -1.35
C TRP A 170 8.23 -7.16 -1.95
N TRP A 171 8.36 -8.09 -2.90
CA TRP A 171 9.60 -8.26 -3.65
C TRP A 171 10.06 -6.95 -4.28
N LYS A 172 9.14 -6.16 -4.84
CA LYS A 172 9.50 -4.89 -5.46
C LYS A 172 10.03 -3.90 -4.42
N ILE A 173 9.50 -3.94 -3.20
CA ILE A 173 9.94 -3.09 -2.08
C ILE A 173 11.36 -3.47 -1.66
N PHE A 174 11.66 -4.75 -1.47
CA PHE A 174 12.94 -5.16 -0.86
C PHE A 174 14.08 -5.42 -1.85
N THR A 175 13.81 -5.75 -3.12
CA THR A 175 14.85 -6.14 -4.10
C THR A 175 15.31 -5.01 -5.04
N GLY A 176 14.77 -3.80 -4.87
CA GLY A 176 15.11 -2.64 -5.68
C GLY A 176 16.39 -1.92 -5.23
N LYS A 177 16.70 -0.79 -5.88
CA LYS A 177 17.78 0.10 -5.44
C LYS A 177 17.57 0.51 -3.98
N PRO A 178 18.61 0.52 -3.13
CA PRO A 178 18.48 1.06 -1.77
C PRO A 178 18.11 2.54 -1.85
N GLU A 179 17.01 2.90 -1.19
CA GLU A 179 16.51 4.26 -1.07
C GLU A 179 16.50 4.60 0.42
N LYS A 180 17.15 5.70 0.81
CA LYS A 180 17.41 6.00 2.22
C LYS A 180 16.12 6.10 3.02
N HIS A 181 15.10 6.79 2.52
CA HIS A 181 13.82 6.93 3.21
C HIS A 181 13.14 5.58 3.47
N LEU A 182 13.20 4.66 2.51
CA LEU A 182 12.66 3.30 2.66
C LEU A 182 13.45 2.53 3.74
N ILE A 183 14.78 2.60 3.69
CA ILE A 183 15.65 1.92 4.67
C ILE A 183 15.36 2.46 6.07
N ASP A 184 15.34 3.78 6.25
CA ASP A 184 15.10 4.42 7.53
C ASP A 184 13.75 3.98 8.14
N VAL A 185 12.67 3.96 7.32
CA VAL A 185 11.34 3.52 7.77
C VAL A 185 11.31 2.03 8.12
N VAL A 186 11.90 1.17 7.28
CA VAL A 186 11.93 -0.28 7.55
C VAL A 186 12.77 -0.59 8.79
N MET A 187 13.96 0.02 8.94
CA MET A 187 14.79 -0.18 10.13
C MET A 187 14.10 0.30 11.40
N THR A 188 13.41 1.44 11.36
CA THR A 188 12.62 1.94 12.48
C THR A 188 11.52 0.95 12.88
N LEU A 189 10.84 0.33 11.90
CA LEU A 189 9.84 -0.70 12.20
C LEU A 189 10.48 -1.94 12.84
N LEU A 190 11.61 -2.41 12.32
CA LEU A 190 12.31 -3.58 12.87
C LEU A 190 12.79 -3.32 14.30
N ASP A 191 13.30 -2.12 14.57
CA ASP A 191 13.70 -1.69 15.91
C ASP A 191 12.50 -1.65 16.87
N LEU A 192 11.38 -1.04 16.44
CA LEU A 192 10.14 -1.01 17.22
C LEU A 192 9.69 -2.42 17.61
N VAL A 193 9.69 -3.35 16.67
CA VAL A 193 9.24 -4.73 16.91
C VAL A 193 10.22 -5.48 17.81
N ALA A 194 11.53 -5.26 17.64
CA ALA A 194 12.56 -5.83 18.52
C ALA A 194 12.43 -5.32 19.96
N GLU A 195 12.23 -4.02 20.16
CA GLU A 195 12.02 -3.39 21.47
C GLU A 195 10.78 -3.95 22.19
N HIS A 196 9.76 -4.35 21.43
CA HIS A 196 8.54 -4.98 21.95
C HIS A 196 8.61 -6.51 21.97
N HIS A 197 9.82 -7.10 21.97
CA HIS A 197 10.03 -8.54 22.03
C HIS A 197 9.28 -9.33 20.96
N HIS A 198 9.20 -8.77 19.75
CA HIS A 198 8.50 -9.32 18.60
C HIS A 198 6.98 -9.41 18.75
N ASP A 199 6.39 -8.64 19.68
CA ASP A 199 4.93 -8.49 19.79
C ASP A 199 4.38 -7.61 18.67
N LEU A 200 3.60 -8.21 17.77
CA LEU A 200 3.00 -7.55 16.62
C LEU A 200 1.81 -6.65 16.99
N ALA A 201 1.35 -6.66 18.25
CA ALA A 201 0.38 -5.66 18.73
C ALA A 201 0.96 -4.23 18.66
N SER A 202 2.28 -4.08 18.76
CA SER A 202 2.99 -2.79 18.59
C SER A 202 2.70 -2.10 17.25
N LEU A 203 2.37 -2.86 16.20
CA LEU A 203 1.99 -2.33 14.89
C LEU A 203 0.71 -1.50 14.92
N GLN A 204 -0.25 -1.87 15.77
CA GLN A 204 -1.49 -1.12 15.94
C GLN A 204 -1.24 0.15 16.76
N GLN A 205 -0.40 0.06 17.80
CA GLN A 205 -0.06 1.20 18.64
C GLN A 205 0.60 2.32 17.84
N VAL A 206 1.61 2.00 17.02
CA VAL A 206 2.30 3.03 16.19
C VAL A 206 1.36 3.68 15.18
N GLN A 207 0.37 2.95 14.65
CA GLN A 207 -0.67 3.54 13.78
C GLN A 207 -1.56 4.50 14.56
N GLN A 208 -2.00 4.12 15.76
CA GLN A 208 -2.86 4.95 16.60
C GLN A 208 -2.15 6.23 17.05
N ASP A 209 -0.89 6.13 17.47
CA ASP A 209 -0.08 7.27 17.89
C ASP A 209 0.11 8.26 16.74
N PHE A 210 0.35 7.75 15.52
CA PHE A 210 0.43 8.58 14.32
C PHE A 210 -0.88 9.30 14.00
N ILE A 211 -2.02 8.60 14.06
CA ILE A 211 -3.35 9.18 13.82
C ILE A 211 -3.61 10.32 14.80
N LEU A 212 -3.37 10.09 16.09
CA LEU A 212 -3.56 11.11 17.13
C LEU A 212 -2.66 12.33 16.91
N ALA A 213 -1.37 12.11 16.61
CA ALA A 213 -0.44 13.20 16.33
C ALA A 213 -0.85 14.03 15.09
N CYS A 214 -1.38 13.39 14.05
CA CYS A 214 -1.94 14.06 12.88
C CYS A 214 -3.18 14.90 13.23
N GLU A 215 -4.09 14.36 14.03
CA GLU A 215 -5.30 15.06 14.48
C GLU A 215 -4.98 16.26 15.38
N GLU A 216 -4.02 16.11 16.30
CA GLU A 216 -3.55 17.20 17.17
C GLU A 216 -2.85 18.32 16.39
N SER A 217 -2.18 17.99 15.29
CA SER A 217 -1.44 18.96 14.47
C SER A 217 -2.23 19.51 13.28
N GLU A 218 -3.45 19.03 13.05
CA GLU A 218 -4.28 19.38 11.89
C GLU A 218 -3.54 19.16 10.54
N LEU A 219 -2.77 18.06 10.47
CA LEU A 219 -2.00 17.66 9.29
C LEU A 219 -2.53 16.32 8.74
N LEU A 220 -3.72 16.36 8.18
CA LEU A 220 -4.44 15.18 7.70
C LEU A 220 -4.24 15.00 6.19
N ASP A 221 -3.05 14.56 5.79
CA ASP A 221 -2.72 14.30 4.39
C ASP A 221 -3.21 12.91 3.91
N TRP A 222 -2.83 12.53 2.69
CA TRP A 222 -3.15 11.21 2.14
C TRP A 222 -2.61 10.04 2.97
N ARG A 223 -1.48 10.23 3.67
CA ARG A 223 -0.86 9.20 4.49
C ARG A 223 -1.67 9.02 5.77
N TYR A 224 -2.15 10.11 6.37
CA TYR A 224 -3.14 10.03 7.46
C TYR A 224 -4.35 9.20 7.06
N ASN A 225 -5.00 9.52 5.93
CA ASN A 225 -6.19 8.81 5.47
C ASN A 225 -5.91 7.33 5.20
N LEU A 226 -4.79 7.02 4.51
CA LEU A 226 -4.37 5.63 4.32
C LEU A 226 -4.06 4.93 5.64
N VAL A 227 -3.55 5.63 6.67
CA VAL A 227 -3.28 5.03 7.98
C VAL A 227 -4.58 4.74 8.75
N LYS A 228 -5.47 5.73 8.83
CA LYS A 228 -6.73 5.69 9.59
C LYS A 228 -7.75 4.72 9.04
N TYR A 229 -7.83 4.55 7.72
CA TYR A 229 -8.81 3.69 7.06
C TYR A 229 -8.13 2.47 6.44
N PRO A 230 -8.08 1.31 7.13
CA PRO A 230 -7.40 0.11 6.62
C PRO A 230 -7.94 -0.36 5.26
N VAL A 231 -9.21 -0.11 4.96
CA VAL A 231 -9.81 -0.46 3.66
C VAL A 231 -9.13 0.25 2.49
N MET A 232 -8.58 1.45 2.71
CA MET A 232 -7.81 2.19 1.70
C MET A 232 -6.46 1.53 1.37
N ARG A 233 -6.01 0.57 2.20
CA ARG A 233 -4.82 -0.27 1.98
C ARG A 233 -5.16 -1.70 1.58
N SER A 234 -6.43 -1.99 1.31
CA SER A 234 -6.88 -3.35 1.00
C SER A 234 -6.44 -3.79 -0.41
N GLY A 235 -6.55 -5.08 -0.70
CA GLY A 235 -6.32 -5.60 -2.04
C GLY A 235 -4.93 -6.18 -2.31
N LYS A 236 -4.72 -6.59 -3.56
CA LYS A 236 -3.69 -7.59 -3.91
C LYS A 236 -2.40 -7.01 -4.47
N SER A 237 -2.43 -5.81 -5.06
CA SER A 237 -1.29 -5.28 -5.81
C SER A 237 -0.31 -4.51 -4.94
N GLY A 238 -0.80 -3.81 -3.91
CA GLY A 238 0.02 -2.86 -3.15
C GLY A 238 0.51 -1.65 -3.95
N ARG A 239 -0.07 -1.40 -5.13
CA ARG A 239 0.31 -0.30 -6.02
C ARG A 239 -0.81 0.72 -6.09
N TYR A 240 -0.41 1.98 -5.99
CA TYR A 240 -1.28 3.14 -6.07
C TYR A 240 -0.78 4.08 -7.14
N SER A 241 -1.68 4.86 -7.72
CA SER A 241 -1.33 6.09 -8.40
C SER A 241 -1.88 7.25 -7.59
N ILE A 242 -0.98 8.09 -7.10
CA ILE A 242 -1.30 9.18 -6.18
C ILE A 242 -0.99 10.50 -6.88
N HIS A 243 -1.97 11.40 -6.95
CA HIS A 243 -1.76 12.76 -7.41
C HIS A 243 -0.92 13.56 -6.39
N SER A 244 -0.22 14.58 -6.84
CA SER A 244 0.68 15.39 -6.00
C SER A 244 0.02 15.98 -4.75
N ASN A 245 -1.29 16.26 -4.79
CA ASN A 245 -2.08 16.77 -3.67
C ASN A 245 -2.68 15.67 -2.78
N GLY A 246 -2.46 14.38 -3.08
CA GLY A 246 -2.79 13.26 -2.19
C GLY A 246 -4.25 12.82 -2.14
N TYR A 247 -5.19 13.61 -2.61
CA TYR A 247 -6.63 13.28 -2.59
C TYR A 247 -7.07 12.36 -3.73
N SER A 248 -6.57 12.63 -4.93
CA SER A 248 -6.87 11.80 -6.10
C SER A 248 -5.95 10.57 -6.10
N ILE A 249 -6.45 9.45 -5.54
CA ILE A 249 -5.73 8.18 -5.44
C ILE A 249 -6.46 7.09 -6.24
N CYS A 250 -5.70 6.29 -6.98
CA CYS A 250 -6.18 5.04 -7.57
C CYS A 250 -5.43 3.87 -6.95
N MET A 251 -6.14 2.91 -6.38
CA MET A 251 -5.61 1.66 -5.85
C MET A 251 -5.77 0.56 -6.88
N LEU A 252 -4.66 0.10 -7.46
CA LEU A 252 -4.71 -0.80 -8.61
C LEU A 252 -5.04 -2.24 -8.20
N HIS A 253 -5.84 -2.95 -8.99
CA HIS A 253 -5.97 -4.41 -8.82
C HIS A 253 -4.71 -5.13 -9.32
N LYS A 254 -4.15 -4.68 -10.45
CA LYS A 254 -2.99 -5.29 -11.11
C LYS A 254 -1.86 -4.27 -11.25
N LEU A 255 -0.68 -4.72 -11.65
CA LEU A 255 0.48 -3.83 -11.77
C LEU A 255 0.39 -2.83 -12.95
N GLN A 256 -0.56 -3.03 -13.87
CA GLN A 256 -0.75 -2.21 -15.07
C GLN A 256 -2.02 -1.36 -14.97
N MET A 257 -1.97 -0.16 -15.54
CA MET A 257 -3.08 0.80 -15.47
C MET A 257 -4.25 0.48 -16.43
N ASN A 258 -4.09 -0.43 -17.39
CA ASN A 258 -5.20 -0.92 -18.23
C ASN A 258 -6.04 -2.01 -17.52
N SER A 259 -6.27 -1.85 -16.23
CA SER A 259 -6.98 -2.82 -15.39
C SER A 259 -8.04 -2.15 -14.54
N TYR A 260 -8.77 -2.94 -13.76
CA TYR A 260 -9.70 -2.41 -12.78
C TYR A 260 -8.95 -1.88 -11.56
N TYR A 261 -9.43 -0.77 -11.00
CA TYR A 261 -8.90 -0.16 -9.77
C TYR A 261 -10.01 0.49 -8.97
N HIS A 262 -9.71 0.79 -7.71
CA HIS A 262 -10.61 1.47 -6.79
C HIS A 262 -10.11 2.88 -6.49
N ASP A 263 -11.04 3.77 -6.15
CA ASP A 263 -10.72 5.01 -5.47
C ASP A 263 -10.76 4.74 -3.95
N PRO A 264 -9.62 4.81 -3.23
CA PRO A 264 -9.60 4.50 -1.80
C PRO A 264 -10.54 5.37 -0.97
N TYR A 265 -10.71 6.65 -1.33
CA TYR A 265 -11.55 7.57 -0.58
C TYR A 265 -13.02 7.20 -0.71
N LEU A 266 -13.48 6.88 -1.92
CA LEU A 266 -14.84 6.39 -2.13
C LEU A 266 -15.06 5.04 -1.44
N THR A 267 -14.05 4.17 -1.43
CA THR A 267 -14.10 2.89 -0.72
C THR A 267 -14.24 3.10 0.79
N ALA A 268 -13.50 4.06 1.36
CA ALA A 268 -13.59 4.40 2.77
C ALA A 268 -14.98 4.96 3.14
N LEU A 269 -15.52 5.89 2.34
CA LEU A 269 -16.87 6.44 2.58
C LEU A 269 -17.95 5.36 2.65
N PHE A 270 -17.91 4.39 1.74
CA PHE A 270 -18.86 3.29 1.74
C PHE A 270 -18.79 2.46 3.03
N HIS A 271 -17.57 2.17 3.50
CA HIS A 271 -17.37 1.45 4.75
C HIS A 271 -17.78 2.24 5.99
N GLU A 272 -17.70 3.57 5.93
CA GLU A 272 -18.23 4.48 6.96
C GLU A 272 -19.76 4.64 6.91
N GLY A 273 -20.44 3.88 6.06
CA GLY A 273 -21.91 3.80 6.04
C GLY A 273 -22.59 4.78 5.09
N VAL A 274 -21.84 5.49 4.22
CA VAL A 274 -22.45 6.23 3.11
C VAL A 274 -23.04 5.20 2.15
N PRO A 275 -24.37 5.15 1.98
CA PRO A 275 -25.01 4.08 1.24
C PRO A 275 -24.63 4.21 -0.23
N GLY A 276 -23.93 3.19 -0.75
CA GLY A 276 -23.50 3.09 -2.13
C GLY A 276 -24.35 2.07 -2.87
N SER A 277 -24.75 2.38 -4.10
CA SER A 277 -25.68 1.55 -4.88
C SER A 277 -25.19 0.11 -5.14
N SER A 278 -23.88 -0.18 -5.05
CA SER A 278 -23.31 -1.54 -4.92
C SER A 278 -21.79 -1.50 -4.76
N GLU A 279 -21.19 -2.58 -4.24
CA GLU A 279 -19.73 -2.80 -4.27
C GLU A 279 -19.13 -2.83 -5.69
N GLN A 280 -19.93 -3.12 -6.71
CA GLN A 280 -19.47 -3.13 -8.10
C GLN A 280 -19.18 -1.72 -8.63
N ASN A 281 -19.75 -0.68 -8.02
CA ASN A 281 -19.58 0.71 -8.43
C ASN A 281 -18.25 1.34 -7.98
N PHE A 282 -17.45 0.63 -7.18
CA PHE A 282 -16.09 1.05 -6.81
C PHE A 282 -15.04 0.71 -7.85
N TRP A 283 -15.38 -0.13 -8.83
CA TRP A 283 -14.43 -0.61 -9.83
C TRP A 283 -14.45 0.30 -11.05
N TYR A 284 -13.31 0.94 -11.31
CA TYR A 284 -13.10 1.78 -12.47
C TYR A 284 -12.12 1.12 -13.43
N TYR A 285 -12.34 1.32 -14.73
CA TYR A 285 -11.42 0.90 -15.78
C TYR A 285 -10.96 2.14 -16.55
N GLY A 286 -9.65 2.31 -16.73
CA GLY A 286 -9.11 3.45 -17.48
C GLY A 286 -7.78 3.95 -16.95
N TYR A 287 -7.51 5.24 -17.16
CA TYR A 287 -6.35 5.90 -16.59
C TYR A 287 -6.73 6.71 -15.35
N GLU A 288 -5.73 7.18 -14.62
CA GLU A 288 -5.86 7.79 -13.30
C GLU A 288 -6.49 9.18 -13.32
N MET A 289 -6.61 9.76 -14.52
CA MET A 289 -7.34 10.99 -14.77
C MET A 289 -8.83 10.77 -15.08
N GLU A 290 -9.23 9.54 -15.40
CA GLU A 290 -10.64 9.26 -15.72
C GLU A 290 -11.50 9.56 -14.49
N SER A 291 -12.69 10.11 -14.72
CA SER A 291 -13.63 10.40 -13.64
C SER A 291 -14.06 9.11 -12.94
N ARG A 292 -13.95 9.11 -11.61
CA ARG A 292 -14.29 7.97 -10.74
C ARG A 292 -15.40 8.42 -9.82
N ARG A 293 -16.57 7.80 -9.94
CA ARG A 293 -17.77 8.22 -9.23
C ARG A 293 -18.43 7.04 -8.53
N MET A 294 -18.86 7.26 -7.31
CA MET A 294 -19.79 6.36 -6.61
C MET A 294 -21.17 7.00 -6.65
N GLN A 295 -22.15 6.29 -7.22
CA GLN A 295 -23.55 6.69 -7.13
C GLN A 295 -24.11 6.28 -5.76
N ILE A 296 -24.73 7.23 -5.06
CA ILE A 296 -25.34 7.02 -3.74
C ILE A 296 -26.57 6.12 -3.90
N GLU A 297 -26.73 5.12 -3.02
CA GLU A 297 -27.86 4.19 -3.05
C GLU A 297 -29.18 4.93 -2.85
N GLY A 298 -30.19 4.57 -3.65
CA GLY A 298 -31.50 5.21 -3.60
C GLY A 298 -31.58 6.57 -4.31
N GLY A 299 -30.46 7.09 -4.87
CA GLY A 299 -30.45 8.39 -5.53
C GLY A 299 -29.71 8.52 -6.85
N ILE A 300 -29.86 9.69 -7.47
CA ILE A 300 -29.29 10.03 -8.79
C ILE A 300 -27.85 10.57 -8.63
N VAL A 301 -27.54 11.16 -7.47
CA VAL A 301 -26.28 11.87 -7.21
C VAL A 301 -25.08 10.94 -7.13
N SER A 302 -24.01 11.34 -7.83
CA SER A 302 -22.70 10.71 -7.83
C SER A 302 -21.67 11.54 -7.07
N ILE A 303 -20.85 10.89 -6.24
CA ILE A 303 -19.74 11.49 -5.51
C ILE A 303 -18.40 11.06 -6.13
N GLN A 304 -17.47 12.00 -6.31
CA GLN A 304 -16.10 11.75 -6.73
C GLN A 304 -15.12 12.42 -5.77
N SER A 305 -14.05 11.71 -5.37
CA SER A 305 -12.91 12.32 -4.68
C SER A 305 -12.07 13.14 -5.67
N VAL A 306 -11.83 14.41 -5.34
CA VAL A 306 -10.97 15.34 -6.08
C VAL A 306 -10.05 16.09 -5.12
N ASP A 307 -9.04 16.77 -5.65
CA ASP A 307 -8.00 17.43 -4.83
C ASP A 307 -8.50 18.43 -3.78
N LEU A 308 -9.69 19.00 -3.99
CA LEU A 308 -10.27 20.02 -3.11
C LEU A 308 -11.42 19.48 -2.24
N GLY A 309 -11.70 18.16 -2.29
CA GLY A 309 -12.79 17.53 -1.55
C GLY A 309 -13.66 16.62 -2.42
N TRP A 310 -14.97 16.76 -2.30
CA TRP A 310 -15.94 15.84 -2.88
C TRP A 310 -16.77 16.51 -3.97
N GLN A 311 -16.55 16.10 -5.22
CA GLN A 311 -17.30 16.60 -6.36
C GLN A 311 -18.62 15.83 -6.47
N LEU A 312 -19.74 16.55 -6.43
CA LEU A 312 -21.07 16.02 -6.69
C LEU A 312 -21.41 16.16 -8.17
N SER A 313 -22.09 15.18 -8.73
CA SER A 313 -22.50 15.12 -10.13
C SER A 313 -23.77 14.28 -10.30
N ASP A 314 -24.28 14.16 -11.53
CA ASP A 314 -25.48 13.38 -11.86
C ASP A 314 -26.68 13.83 -11.00
N LEU A 315 -27.06 15.10 -11.15
CA LEU A 315 -28.05 15.74 -10.28
C LEU A 315 -29.48 15.25 -10.56
N PRO A 316 -30.39 15.28 -9.56
CA PRO A 316 -31.78 14.91 -9.77
C PRO A 316 -32.45 15.79 -10.82
N ASN A 317 -33.21 15.15 -11.71
CA ASN A 317 -34.04 15.83 -12.71
C ASN A 317 -35.46 16.12 -12.19
N ASP A 318 -35.91 15.39 -11.17
CA ASP A 318 -37.20 15.64 -10.52
C ASP A 318 -37.14 16.96 -9.73
N PRO A 319 -38.11 17.88 -9.88
CA PRO A 319 -38.08 19.18 -9.21
C PRO A 319 -38.09 19.10 -7.67
N ALA A 320 -38.75 18.11 -7.07
CA ALA A 320 -38.83 17.98 -5.62
C ALA A 320 -37.52 17.44 -5.05
N GLN A 321 -36.95 16.40 -5.66
CA GLN A 321 -35.60 15.92 -5.32
C GLN A 321 -34.54 17.00 -5.54
N ARG A 322 -34.68 17.79 -6.62
CA ARG A 322 -33.76 18.89 -6.91
C ARG A 322 -33.83 19.99 -5.85
N ALA A 323 -35.02 20.38 -5.41
CA ALA A 323 -35.17 21.35 -4.33
C ALA A 323 -34.57 20.86 -3.00
N SER A 324 -34.73 19.57 -2.67
CA SER A 324 -34.09 18.94 -1.51
C SER A 324 -32.57 18.94 -1.62
N PHE A 325 -32.03 18.59 -2.79
CA PHE A 325 -30.59 18.64 -3.06
C PHE A 325 -30.03 20.06 -2.93
N ASP A 326 -30.70 21.06 -3.52
CA ASP A 326 -30.26 22.45 -3.47
C ASP A 326 -30.27 22.98 -2.02
N LYS A 327 -31.24 22.55 -1.20
CA LYS A 327 -31.28 22.87 0.24
C LYS A 327 -30.06 22.30 0.99
N VAL A 328 -29.74 21.02 0.76
CA VAL A 328 -28.53 20.40 1.35
C VAL A 328 -27.27 21.12 0.88
N CYS A 329 -27.19 21.52 -0.39
CA CYS A 329 -26.05 22.30 -0.90
C CYS A 329 -25.90 23.64 -0.17
N VAL A 330 -27.00 24.37 0.07
CA VAL A 330 -26.97 25.62 0.84
C VAL A 330 -26.53 25.39 2.28
N GLU A 331 -27.04 24.34 2.94
CA GLU A 331 -26.67 23.99 4.32
C GLU A 331 -25.17 23.63 4.46
N LEU A 332 -24.61 22.96 3.45
CA LEU A 332 -23.21 22.54 3.41
C LEU A 332 -22.27 23.58 2.76
N GLY A 333 -22.79 24.72 2.30
CA GLY A 333 -22.00 25.76 1.62
C GLY A 333 -21.46 25.35 0.25
N ILE A 334 -22.10 24.38 -0.41
CA ILE A 334 -21.75 23.90 -1.75
C ILE A 334 -22.23 24.91 -2.80
N GLY A 335 -21.30 25.38 -3.63
CA GLY A 335 -21.56 26.36 -4.68
C GLY A 335 -22.10 25.75 -5.98
N ALA A 336 -22.18 26.59 -7.02
CA ALA A 336 -22.64 26.18 -8.36
C ALA A 336 -21.72 25.19 -9.07
N ASP A 337 -20.50 24.99 -8.56
CA ASP A 337 -19.57 23.96 -9.01
C ASP A 337 -19.86 22.59 -8.40
N HIS A 338 -20.82 22.49 -7.48
CA HIS A 338 -21.22 21.26 -6.78
C HIS A 338 -20.06 20.56 -6.06
N LEU A 339 -19.08 21.35 -5.60
CA LEU A 339 -17.92 20.85 -4.88
C LEU A 339 -18.10 21.07 -3.37
N TYR A 340 -18.21 19.97 -2.62
CA TYR A 340 -18.10 19.99 -1.17
C TYR A 340 -16.62 20.06 -0.78
N ARG A 341 -16.19 21.25 -0.35
CA ARG A 341 -14.79 21.56 -0.11
C ARG A 341 -14.36 21.10 1.27
N ILE A 342 -13.27 20.34 1.33
CA ILE A 342 -12.60 20.05 2.60
C ILE A 342 -11.58 21.14 2.89
N SER A 343 -11.57 21.61 4.14
CA SER A 343 -10.67 22.69 4.55
C SER A 343 -9.23 22.19 4.62
N GLN A 344 -8.35 22.80 3.82
CA GLN A 344 -6.93 22.44 3.73
C GLN A 344 -6.03 23.50 4.37
N SER A 345 -4.99 23.05 5.07
CA SER A 345 -3.92 23.90 5.56
C SER A 345 -3.00 24.31 4.40
N GLY A 346 -2.85 25.62 4.19
CA GLY A 346 -2.13 26.18 3.03
C GLY A 346 -0.63 25.87 2.93
N LYS A 347 -0.05 25.11 3.88
CA LYS A 347 1.39 24.77 3.86
C LYS A 347 1.71 23.42 3.21
N LEU A 348 0.75 22.50 3.08
CA LEU A 348 1.02 21.13 2.62
C LEU A 348 -0.12 20.50 1.81
N GLY A 349 -1.23 21.21 1.58
CA GLY A 349 -2.43 20.60 0.96
C GLY A 349 -3.04 19.50 1.83
N ALA A 350 -2.65 19.43 3.11
CA ALA A 350 -3.19 18.51 4.11
C ALA A 350 -4.47 19.09 4.68
N ASP A 351 -5.44 18.24 5.00
CA ASP A 351 -6.69 18.71 5.57
C ASP A 351 -6.55 19.09 7.03
N VAL A 352 -7.39 20.03 7.44
CA VAL A 352 -7.60 20.42 8.83
C VAL A 352 -8.61 19.49 9.50
N ARG A 353 -9.43 18.78 8.69
CA ARG A 353 -10.47 17.87 9.14
C ARG A 353 -10.47 16.60 8.29
N ASP A 354 -10.84 15.50 8.92
CA ASP A 354 -10.89 14.20 8.25
C ASP A 354 -11.95 14.23 7.13
N ALA A 355 -11.49 14.17 5.89
CA ALA A 355 -12.32 14.27 4.70
C ALA A 355 -13.41 13.19 4.62
N VAL A 356 -13.08 11.96 5.04
CA VAL A 356 -13.97 10.80 4.95
C VAL A 356 -15.01 10.90 6.05
N SER A 357 -14.59 11.11 7.30
CA SER A 357 -15.54 11.31 8.41
C SER A 357 -16.41 12.54 8.23
N GLU A 358 -15.88 13.63 7.68
CA GLU A 358 -16.64 14.84 7.44
C GLU A 358 -17.73 14.60 6.39
N CYS A 359 -17.41 13.94 5.28
CA CYS A 359 -18.40 13.64 4.25
C CYS A 359 -19.41 12.57 4.69
N SER A 360 -18.99 11.53 5.44
CA SER A 360 -19.92 10.49 5.91
C SER A 360 -20.95 10.99 6.91
N ALA A 361 -20.64 12.09 7.62
CA ALA A 361 -21.57 12.76 8.53
C ALA A 361 -22.58 13.69 7.82
N THR A 362 -22.45 13.93 6.51
CA THR A 362 -23.34 14.85 5.78
C THR A 362 -24.65 14.17 5.35
N PRO A 363 -25.77 14.91 5.30
CA PRO A 363 -27.08 14.36 4.90
C PRO A 363 -27.23 14.20 3.37
N ILE A 364 -26.13 14.08 2.63
CA ILE A 364 -26.16 13.95 1.15
C ILE A 364 -26.92 12.67 0.74
N ASP A 365 -26.95 11.65 1.60
CA ASP A 365 -27.72 10.40 1.44
C ASP A 365 -29.23 10.54 1.73
N HIS A 366 -29.67 11.65 2.32
CA HIS A 366 -31.06 11.86 2.74
C HIS A 366 -31.96 12.50 1.67
N VAL A 367 -31.39 12.88 0.52
CA VAL A 367 -32.11 13.57 -0.56
C VAL A 367 -33.27 12.74 -1.13
N ASP A 368 -33.20 11.40 -1.06
CA ASP A 368 -34.26 10.50 -1.56
C ASP A 368 -35.21 9.94 -0.49
N ARG A 369 -34.79 9.84 0.79
CA ARG A 369 -35.63 9.23 1.84
C ARG A 369 -36.88 10.04 2.20
N GLN A 370 -36.92 11.33 1.85
CA GLN A 370 -38.09 12.16 2.11
C GLN A 370 -39.24 11.93 1.12
N HIS A 371 -38.98 11.42 -0.08
CA HIS A 371 -40.04 11.16 -1.06
C HIS A 371 -40.83 9.89 -0.69
N ASP A 372 -40.16 8.85 -0.19
CA ASP A 372 -40.84 7.62 0.23
C ASP A 372 -41.68 7.78 1.50
N GLN A 373 -41.25 8.62 2.47
CA GLN A 373 -42.06 8.88 3.67
C GLN A 373 -43.28 9.78 3.38
N GLN A 374 -43.19 10.72 2.43
CA GLN A 374 -44.36 11.51 2.01
C GLN A 374 -45.29 10.74 1.07
N ALA A 375 -44.77 9.83 0.24
CA ALA A 375 -45.59 8.95 -0.59
C ALA A 375 -46.35 7.88 0.24
N HIS A 376 -45.77 7.39 1.34
CA HIS A 376 -46.46 6.46 2.26
C HIS A 376 -47.45 7.14 3.22
N CYS A 377 -47.32 8.44 3.48
CA CYS A 377 -48.29 9.19 4.30
C CYS A 377 -49.41 9.88 3.48
N GLY A 378 -49.33 9.85 2.14
CA GLY A 378 -50.30 10.49 1.23
C GLY A 378 -51.47 9.61 0.78
N GLY A 379 -51.51 8.34 1.17
CA GLY A 379 -52.51 7.38 0.66
C GLY A 379 -52.91 6.34 1.68
N ASN A 380 -53.64 6.73 2.73
CA ASN A 380 -54.64 5.90 3.42
C ASN A 380 -55.42 6.74 4.45
N ALA A 381 -56.07 7.79 3.96
CA ALA A 381 -57.17 8.44 4.68
C ALA A 381 -58.51 7.85 4.23
N THR A 382 -58.64 6.53 4.17
CA THR A 382 -59.92 5.81 4.16
C THR A 382 -59.64 4.35 4.49
N VAL A 383 -60.52 3.69 5.25
CA VAL A 383 -60.42 2.29 5.70
C VAL A 383 -59.66 2.06 7.03
N ALA A 384 -60.11 2.73 8.08
CA ALA A 384 -60.08 2.19 9.46
C ALA A 384 -61.15 2.86 10.33
N ALA A 385 -62.38 2.91 9.82
CA ALA A 385 -63.58 3.08 10.63
C ALA A 385 -64.47 1.87 10.33
N VAL A 386 -65.06 1.30 11.39
CA VAL A 386 -65.79 0.02 11.41
C VAL A 386 -64.88 -1.20 11.65
N ILE A 387 -64.54 -1.45 12.92
CA ILE A 387 -64.89 -2.67 13.69
C ILE A 387 -64.36 -2.44 15.11
N GLN A 388 -65.17 -1.78 15.93
CA GLN A 388 -65.12 -1.87 17.39
C GLN A 388 -66.53 -1.59 17.92
N SER A 389 -67.39 -2.60 17.83
CA SER A 389 -68.51 -2.76 18.76
C SER A 389 -69.11 -4.15 18.59
N GLN A 390 -69.37 -4.79 19.73
CA GLN A 390 -70.18 -6.01 19.92
C GLN A 390 -69.41 -7.33 19.71
N GLN A 391 -69.43 -8.34 20.57
CA GLN A 391 -70.03 -8.57 21.89
C GLN A 391 -69.43 -9.92 22.37
N LYS A 392 -68.89 -10.01 23.60
CA LYS A 392 -69.09 -11.22 24.44
C LYS A 392 -70.55 -11.15 24.95
N PRO A 393 -71.31 -12.24 25.19
CA PRO A 393 -70.94 -13.47 25.92
C PRO A 393 -71.43 -14.75 25.19
N ALA A 394 -71.30 -16.00 25.64
CA ALA A 394 -71.01 -16.64 26.92
C ALA A 394 -70.21 -17.93 26.67
#